data_AF-A0A7H4P0Y5-F1
#
_entry.id   AF-A0A7H4P0Y5-F1
#
_cell.length_a   1.000
_cell.length_b   1.000
_cell.length_c   1.000
_cell.angle_alpha   90.00
_cell.angle_beta   90.00
_cell.angle_gamma   90.00
#
_symmetry.space_group_name_H-M   'P 1'
#
loop_
_entity.id
_entity.type
_entity.pdbx_description
1 polymer ?
#
loop_
_entity_poly.entity_id
_entity_poly.type
_entity_poly.pdbx_seq_one_letter_code
_entity_poly.pdbx_strand_id
1 'polypeptide(L)' 'MADFYISGIRRDNAGQHIQYVKIIKAGNGEKDASINSRQFVAELINAGKTSFQTITYVNDKWV' A
#
# COMPACT_ATOMS: atom_id res chain seq x y z
N MET A 1 0.53 15.84 -3.81
CA MET A 1 1.14 14.83 -2.91
C MET A 1 0.07 13.81 -2.60
N ALA A 2 0.40 12.51 -2.58
CA ALA A 2 -0.56 11.46 -2.27
C ALA A 2 -0.94 11.47 -0.78
N ASP A 3 -2.18 11.09 -0.48
CA ASP A 3 -2.67 10.96 0.90
C ASP A 3 -2.13 9.69 1.58
N PHE A 4 -1.92 8.65 0.80
CA PHE A 4 -1.47 7.34 1.26
C PHE A 4 -0.39 6.76 0.32
N TYR A 5 0.61 6.12 0.92
CA TYR A 5 1.62 5.34 0.22
C TYR A 5 1.33 3.85 0.37
N ILE A 6 1.42 3.09 -0.72
CA ILE A 6 1.10 1.66 -0.77
C ILE A 6 2.36 0.86 -1.13
N SER A 7 2.64 -0.21 -0.39
CA SER A 7 3.61 -1.24 -0.79
C SER A 7 3.03 -2.66 -0.73
N GLY A 8 3.46 -3.53 -1.63
CA GLY A 8 3.06 -4.94 -1.61
C GLY A 8 3.78 -5.70 -0.50
N ILE A 9 3.06 -6.44 0.33
CA ILE A 9 3.64 -7.14 1.51
C ILE A 9 3.38 -8.65 1.54
N ARG A 10 2.34 -9.16 0.86
CA ARG A 10 2.07 -10.60 0.89
C ARG A 10 1.51 -11.10 -0.42
N ARG A 11 2.21 -12.05 -1.02
CA ARG A 11 1.71 -12.85 -2.13
C ARG A 11 0.73 -13.91 -1.58
N ASP A 12 -0.24 -14.33 -2.37
CA ASP A 12 -1.15 -15.42 -2.06
C ASP A 12 -0.41 -16.72 -1.77
N ASN A 13 -1.14 -17.75 -1.33
CA ASN A 13 -0.55 -19.05 -0.96
C ASN A 13 0.14 -19.77 -2.14
N ALA A 14 -0.13 -19.34 -3.38
CA ALA A 14 0.52 -19.81 -4.60
C ALA A 14 1.75 -18.95 -4.98
N GLY A 15 2.00 -17.84 -4.27
CA GLY A 15 3.06 -16.89 -4.54
C GLY A 15 2.86 -16.05 -5.81
N GLN A 16 1.65 -16.02 -6.39
CA GLN A 16 1.40 -15.44 -7.72
C GLN A 16 0.84 -14.02 -7.65
N HIS A 17 -0.08 -13.72 -6.72
CA HIS A 17 -0.74 -12.41 -6.65
C HIS A 17 -0.60 -11.74 -5.29
N ILE A 18 -0.47 -10.42 -5.28
CA ILE A 18 -0.49 -9.63 -4.04
C ILE A 18 -1.94 -9.63 -3.50
N GLN A 19 -2.15 -10.25 -2.34
CA GLN A 19 -3.47 -10.28 -1.70
C GLN A 19 -3.66 -9.12 -0.70
N TYR A 20 -2.58 -8.74 -0.03
CA TYR A 20 -2.56 -7.67 0.96
C TYR A 20 -1.49 -6.64 0.66
N VAL A 21 -1.83 -5.39 0.92
CA VAL A 21 -0.95 -4.23 0.74
C VAL A 21 -0.78 -3.48 2.06
N LYS A 22 0.42 -2.96 2.26
CA LYS A 22 0.80 -2.11 3.37
C LYS A 22 0.46 -0.70 2.97
N ILE A 23 -0.17 0.05 3.86
CA ILE A 23 -0.56 1.43 3.62
C ILE A 23 0.01 2.30 4.73
N ILE A 24 0.64 3.41 4.34
CA ILE A 24 1.16 4.43 5.24
C ILE A 24 0.52 5.76 4.85
N LYS A 25 -0.12 6.44 5.80
CA LYS A 25 -0.65 7.79 5.57
C LYS A 25 0.51 8.79 5.42
N ALA A 26 0.38 9.76 4.52
CA ALA A 26 1.37 10.82 4.40
C ALA A 26 1.59 11.55 5.75
N GLY A 27 2.86 11.74 6.10
CA GLY A 27 3.28 12.30 7.39
C GLY A 27 3.48 11.28 8.51
N ASN A 28 3.06 10.03 8.32
CA ASN A 28 3.27 8.96 9.29
C ASN A 28 4.51 8.11 8.95
N GLY A 29 5.02 7.38 9.94
CA GLY A 29 6.14 6.45 9.77
C GLY A 29 5.67 5.01 9.54
N GLU A 30 6.62 4.12 9.26
CA GLU A 30 6.34 2.69 9.07
C GLU A 30 5.66 2.01 10.26
N LYS A 31 5.93 2.48 11.48
CA LYS A 31 5.31 1.96 12.70
C LYS A 31 3.79 2.16 12.73
N ASP A 32 3.30 3.13 11.97
CA ASP A 32 1.88 3.48 11.86
C ASP A 32 1.25 2.86 10.60
N ALA A 33 1.97 1.96 9.93
CA ALA A 33 1.48 1.28 8.75
C ALA A 33 0.34 0.32 9.08
N SER A 34 -0.61 0.21 8.17
CA SER A 34 -1.73 -0.74 8.26
C SER A 34 -1.69 -1.74 7.10
N ILE A 35 -2.13 -2.97 7.35
CA ILE A 35 -2.24 -4.02 6.32
C ILE A 35 -3.69 -4.12 5.91
N ASN A 36 -3.96 -3.98 4.61
CA ASN A 36 -5.31 -3.97 4.07
C ASN A 36 -5.41 -4.88 2.85
N SER A 37 -6.63 -5.34 2.55
CA SER A 37 -6.92 -6.11 1.33
C SER A 37 -6.61 -5.26 0.10
N ARG A 38 -5.91 -5.82 -0.89
CA ARG A 38 -5.66 -5.16 -2.18
C ARG A 38 -6.98 -4.74 -2.84
N GLN A 39 -8.02 -5.58 -2.74
CA GLN A 39 -9.31 -5.31 -3.36
C GLN A 39 -9.95 -4.04 -2.77
N PHE A 40 -9.99 -3.93 -1.46
CA PHE A 40 -10.55 -2.77 -0.78
C PHE A 40 -9.84 -1.47 -1.17
N VAL A 41 -8.51 -1.50 -1.26
CA VAL A 41 -7.72 -0.34 -1.70
C VAL A 41 -8.01 0.02 -3.15
N ALA A 42 -8.17 -0.98 -4.03
CA ALA A 42 -8.55 -0.74 -5.42
C ALA A 42 -9.93 -0.09 -5.54
N GLU A 43 -10.90 -0.50 -4.71
CA GLU A 43 -12.22 0.13 -4.65
C GLU A 43 -12.13 1.60 -4.23
N LEU A 44 -11.26 1.94 -3.26
CA LEU A 44 -11.04 3.34 -2.84
C LEU A 44 -10.41 4.20 -3.94
N ILE A 45 -9.43 3.66 -4.67
CA ILE A 45 -8.82 4.32 -5.83
C ILE A 45 -9.87 4.58 -6.91
N ASN A 46 -10.63 3.55 -7.28
CA ASN A 46 -11.66 3.64 -8.32
C ASN A 46 -12.80 4.60 -7.95
N ALA A 47 -13.14 4.68 -6.66
CA ALA A 47 -14.14 5.61 -6.15
C ALA A 47 -13.65 7.07 -6.07
N GLY A 48 -12.37 7.34 -6.36
CA GLY A 48 -11.78 8.68 -6.32
C GLY A 48 -11.82 9.35 -4.95
N LYS A 49 -11.90 8.55 -3.87
CA LYS A 49 -12.08 9.08 -2.50
C LYS A 49 -10.78 9.60 -1.88
N THR A 50 -9.64 9.11 -2.35
CA THR A 50 -8.33 9.52 -1.84
C THR A 50 -7.24 9.18 -2.85
N SER A 51 -6.10 9.87 -2.76
CA SER A 51 -4.95 9.69 -3.62
C SER A 51 -3.95 8.70 -3.04
N PHE A 52 -3.50 7.75 -3.87
CA PHE A 52 -2.54 6.74 -3.47
C PHE A 52 -1.30 6.80 -4.36
N GLN A 53 -0.13 6.54 -3.77
CA GLN A 53 1.14 6.40 -4.48
C GLN A 53 1.77 5.05 -4.14
N THR A 54 2.13 4.27 -5.15
CA THR A 54 2.90 3.05 -4.95
C THR A 54 4.33 3.40 -4.60
N ILE A 55 4.86 2.74 -3.56
CA ILE A 55 6.25 2.87 -3.12
C ILE A 55 6.90 1.49 -3.03
N THR A 56 8.21 1.46 -3.22
CA THR A 56 9.04 0.26 -3.17
C THR A 56 10.13 0.41 -2.13
N TYR A 57 10.51 -0.69 -1.47
CA TYR A 57 11.61 -0.69 -0.52
C TYR A 57 12.91 -1.00 -1.27
N VAL A 58 13.76 0.01 -1.43
CA VAL A 58 15.05 -0.09 -2.15
C VAL A 58 16.14 0.51 -1.27
N ASN A 59 17.23 -0.22 -1.05
CA ASN A 59 18.39 0.25 -0.27
C ASN A 59 18.01 0.85 1.09
N ASP A 60 17.20 0.12 1.86
CA ASP A 60 16.69 0.53 3.18
C ASP A 60 15.86 1.83 3.21
N LYS A 61 15.30 2.21 2.06
CA LYS A 61 14.45 3.39 1.92
C LYS A 61 13.20 3.08 1.11
N TRP A 62 12.08 3.70 1.49
CA TRP A 62 10.88 3.72 0.68
C TRP A 62 11.02 4.80 -0.39
N VAL A 63 10.96 4.39 -1.66
CA VAL A 63 11.05 5.25 -2.86
C VAL A 63 9.88 5.04 -3.80
#